data_AF-A0A9X9PSW8-F1
#
_entry.id   AF-A0A9X9PSW8-F1
#
_cell.length_a   1.000
_cell.length_b   1.000
_cell.length_c   1.000
_cell.angle_alpha   90.00
_cell.angle_beta   90.00
_cell.angle_gamma   90.00
#
_symmetry.space_group_name_H-M   'P 1'
#
loop_
_entity.id
_entity.type
_entity.pdbx_description
1 polymer ?
#
loop_
_entity_poly.entity_id
_entity_poly.type
_entity_poly.pdbx_seq_one_letter_code
_entity_poly.pdbx_strand_id
1 'polypeptide(L)' 'MVSMRPWLSVMQDNAPAHTAAITMKDTSQRLIQPIFWPTNSPDINPIEAVWNKMKDYIQRHHPNLGCGKQRTQDGLPKIL' A
#
# COMPACT_ATOMS: atom_id res chain seq x y z
N MET A 1 4.23 -21.43 -19.91
CA MET A 1 4.07 -20.08 -20.52
C MET A 1 3.33 -19.21 -19.52
N VAL A 2 3.90 -18.04 -19.16
CA VAL A 2 3.16 -17.03 -18.38
C VAL A 2 2.24 -16.30 -19.35
N SER A 3 0.95 -16.27 -19.09
CA SER A 3 -0.04 -15.57 -19.92
C SER A 3 -0.41 -14.25 -19.25
N MET A 4 -0.51 -13.19 -20.05
CA MET A 4 -0.98 -11.88 -19.59
C MET A 4 -2.42 -12.03 -19.09
N ARG A 5 -2.70 -11.48 -17.91
CA ARG A 5 -4.04 -11.45 -17.33
C ARG A 5 -4.62 -10.05 -17.57
N PRO A 6 -5.50 -9.84 -18.58
CA PRO A 6 -5.95 -8.50 -18.97
C PRO A 6 -6.66 -7.72 -17.86
N TRP A 7 -7.20 -8.44 -16.88
CA TRP A 7 -7.92 -7.87 -15.74
C TRP A 7 -7.04 -7.65 -14.49
N LEU A 8 -5.76 -8.06 -14.53
CA LEU A 8 -4.86 -7.93 -13.38
C LEU A 8 -4.03 -6.67 -13.49
N SER A 9 -4.33 -5.71 -12.61
CA SER A 9 -3.52 -4.51 -12.39
C SER A 9 -3.06 -4.45 -10.95
N VAL A 10 -1.89 -3.87 -10.70
CA VAL A 10 -1.34 -3.72 -9.34
C VAL A 10 -1.29 -2.25 -8.96
N MET A 11 -1.74 -1.96 -7.73
CA MET A 11 -1.56 -0.69 -7.05
C MET A 11 -0.37 -0.80 -6.11
N GLN A 12 0.59 0.09 -6.24
CA GLN A 12 1.73 0.24 -5.34
C GLN A 12 2.06 1.72 -5.17
N ASP A 13 2.67 2.09 -4.05
CA ASP A 13 3.13 3.46 -3.85
C ASP A 13 4.40 3.73 -4.68
N ASN A 14 4.89 4.97 -4.65
CA ASN A 14 6.10 5.37 -5.36
C ASN A 14 7.38 5.16 -4.52
N ALA A 15 7.41 4.18 -3.60
CA ALA A 15 8.63 3.89 -2.85
C ALA A 15 9.77 3.44 -3.79
N PRO A 16 11.04 3.80 -3.50
CA PRO A 16 12.18 3.48 -4.37
C PRO A 16 12.37 1.99 -4.66
N ALA A 17 11.89 1.11 -3.79
CA ALA A 17 11.95 -0.34 -4.00
C ALA A 17 11.12 -0.80 -5.22
N HIS A 18 10.05 -0.07 -5.57
CA HIS A 18 9.19 -0.40 -6.71
C HIS A 18 9.81 -0.04 -8.07
N THR A 19 10.74 0.92 -8.08
CA THR A 19 11.49 1.34 -9.27
C THR A 19 12.87 0.70 -9.37
N ALA A 20 13.26 -0.13 -8.39
CA ALA A 20 14.50 -0.89 -8.46
C ALA A 20 14.51 -1.81 -9.69
N ALA A 21 15.65 -1.89 -10.38
CA ALA A 21 15.77 -2.63 -11.64
C ALA A 21 15.37 -4.12 -11.51
N ILE A 22 15.68 -4.74 -10.37
CA ILE A 22 15.28 -6.12 -10.07
C ILE A 22 13.77 -6.27 -9.98
N THR A 23 13.08 -5.34 -9.31
CA THR A 23 11.63 -5.33 -9.13
C THR A 23 10.92 -5.10 -10.46
N MET A 24 11.39 -4.14 -11.26
CA MET A 24 10.84 -3.87 -12.59
C MET A 24 11.01 -5.07 -13.54
N LYS A 25 12.17 -5.74 -13.49
CA LYS A 25 12.42 -6.96 -14.27
C LYS A 25 11.48 -8.09 -13.87
N ASP A 26 11.31 -8.36 -12.57
CA ASP A 26 10.39 -9.41 -12.09
C ASP A 26 8.92 -9.08 -12.46
N THR A 27 8.51 -7.82 -12.29
CA THR A 27 7.14 -7.36 -12.62
C THR A 27 6.84 -7.54 -14.12
N SER A 28 7.78 -7.15 -14.99
CA SER A 28 7.64 -7.32 -16.45
C SER A 28 7.62 -8.79 -16.87
N GLN A 29 8.47 -9.64 -16.27
CA GLN A 29 8.47 -11.09 -16.52
C GLN A 29 7.15 -11.77 -16.14
N ARG A 30 6.45 -11.22 -15.14
CA ARG A 30 5.12 -11.70 -14.71
C ARG A 30 3.97 -11.13 -15.53
N LEU A 31 4.24 -10.24 -16.48
CA LEU A 31 3.24 -9.54 -17.28
C LEU A 31 2.22 -8.77 -16.42
N ILE A 32 2.70 -8.19 -15.31
CA ILE A 32 1.91 -7.37 -14.39
C ILE A 32 2.06 -5.90 -14.81
N GLN A 33 0.93 -5.20 -14.91
CA GLN A 33 0.92 -3.76 -15.19
C GLN A 33 0.60 -2.98 -13.91
N PRO A 34 1.54 -2.17 -13.40
CA PRO A 34 1.24 -1.24 -12.32
C PRO A 34 0.36 -0.10 -12.84
N ILE A 35 -0.61 0.34 -12.04
CA ILE A 35 -1.37 1.55 -12.35
C ILE A 35 -0.60 2.79 -11.93
N PHE A 36 -0.86 3.92 -12.60
CA PHE A 36 -0.31 5.20 -12.16
C PHE A 36 -0.83 5.55 -10.75
N TRP A 37 0.07 6.00 -9.89
CA TRP A 37 -0.25 6.44 -8.55
C TRP A 37 0.37 7.81 -8.26
N PRO A 38 -0.40 8.80 -7.77
CA PRO A 38 0.16 10.08 -7.38
C PRO A 38 1.04 9.92 -6.12
N THR A 39 2.15 10.66 -6.11
CA THR A 39 3.10 10.65 -4.99
C THR A 39 2.48 11.31 -3.76
N ASN A 40 2.78 10.77 -2.57
CA ASN A 40 2.32 11.29 -1.27
C ASN A 40 0.79 11.32 -1.10
N SER A 41 0.07 10.38 -1.72
CA SER A 41 -1.39 10.26 -1.57
C SER A 41 -1.75 8.95 -0.85
N PRO A 42 -1.56 8.87 0.48
CA PRO A 42 -1.95 7.69 1.26
C PRO A 42 -3.47 7.57 1.43
N ASP A 43 -4.20 8.68 1.33
CA ASP A 43 -5.65 8.78 1.46
C ASP A 43 -6.41 7.96 0.40
N ILE A 44 -5.85 7.85 -0.80
CA ILE A 44 -6.41 7.03 -1.88
C ILE A 44 -5.99 5.56 -1.80
N ASN A 45 -5.03 5.18 -0.94
CA ASN A 45 -4.48 3.82 -0.91
C ASN A 45 -5.38 2.88 -0.09
N PRO A 46 -6.06 1.89 -0.73
CA PRO A 46 -7.00 1.03 -0.02
C PRO A 46 -6.33 0.17 1.08
N ILE A 47 -5.02 -0.08 1.01
CA ILE A 47 -4.31 -0.85 2.04
C ILE A 47 -4.27 -0.12 3.39
N GLU A 48 -4.28 1.22 3.39
CA GLU A 48 -4.27 2.02 4.61
C GLU A 48 -5.52 1.77 5.46
N ALA A 49 -6.67 1.63 4.80
CA ALA A 49 -7.93 1.28 5.46
C ALA A 49 -7.87 -0.12 6.10
N VAL A 50 -7.22 -1.08 5.44
CA VAL A 50 -7.02 -2.44 5.97
C VAL A 50 -6.09 -2.40 7.18
N TRP A 51 -4.96 -1.69 7.10
CA TRP A 51 -4.05 -1.54 8.23
C TRP A 51 -4.70 -0.84 9.43
N ASN A 52 -5.58 0.13 9.20
CA ASN A 52 -6.37 0.74 10.28
C ASN A 52 -7.24 -0.30 11.00
N LYS A 53 -7.99 -1.12 10.25
CA LYS A 53 -8.79 -2.21 10.84
C LYS A 53 -7.94 -3.23 11.58
N MET A 54 -6.76 -3.57 11.06
CA MET A 54 -5.82 -4.49 11.72
C MET A 54 -5.30 -3.90 13.04
N LYS A 55 -4.94 -2.62 13.06
CA LYS A 55 -4.53 -1.92 14.29
C LYS A 55 -5.64 -1.92 15.32
N ASP A 56 -6.88 -1.62 14.93
CA ASP A 56 -8.04 -1.65 15.83
C ASP A 56 -8.25 -3.03 16.43
N TYR A 57 -8.15 -4.08 15.61
CA TYR A 57 -8.25 -5.46 16.07
C TYR A 57 -7.14 -5.81 17.08
N ILE A 58 -5.88 -5.52 16.74
CA ILE A 58 -4.74 -5.80 17.62
C ILE A 58 -4.89 -5.04 18.93
N GLN A 59 -5.27 -3.76 18.89
CA GLN A 59 -5.45 -2.95 20.09
C GLN A 59 -6.57 -3.49 21.00
N ARG A 60 -7.65 -4.02 20.41
CA ARG A 60 -8.76 -4.63 21.16
C ARG A 60 -8.37 -5.96 21.80
N HIS A 61 -7.60 -6.79 21.11
CA HIS A 61 -7.33 -8.17 21.54
C HIS A 61 -5.96 -8.36 22.22
N HIS A 62 -5.04 -7.40 22.08
CA HIS A 62 -3.69 -7.44 22.64
C HIS A 62 -3.28 -6.09 23.24
N PRO A 63 -3.96 -5.61 24.30
CA PRO A 63 -3.73 -4.27 24.86
C PRO A 63 -2.30 -4.06 25.41
N ASN A 64 -1.60 -5.15 25.74
CA ASN A 64 -0.25 -5.11 26.31
C ASN A 64 0.87 -4.93 25.25
N LEU A 65 0.57 -5.01 23.95
CA LEU A 65 1.57 -4.81 22.89
C LEU A 65 1.97 -3.34 22.70
N GLY A 66 1.39 -2.43 23.48
CA GLY A 66 1.59 -0.99 23.34
C GLY A 66 0.83 -0.45 22.13
N CYS A 67 0.07 0.63 22.31
CA CYS A 67 -0.49 1.32 21.16
C CYS A 67 0.67 1.98 20.39
N GLY A 68 0.99 1.49 19.20
CA GLY A 68 1.72 2.31 18.25
C GLY A 68 0.91 3.60 18.05
N LYS A 69 1.54 4.77 18.21
CA LYS A 69 0.87 6.08 18.13
C LYS A 69 -0.09 6.09 16.93
N GLN A 70 -1.39 6.16 17.19
CA GLN A 70 -2.37 6.35 16.12
C GLN A 70 -2.04 7.67 15.44
N ARG A 71 -1.75 7.65 14.13
CA ARG A 71 -2.03 8.82 13.31
C ARG A 71 -3.54 8.89 13.23
N THR A 72 -4.16 9.68 14.11
CA THR A 72 -5.55 10.09 13.95
C THR A 72 -5.68 10.66 12.54
N GLN A 73 -6.75 10.28 11.82
CA GLN A 73 -7.05 10.86 10.50
C GLN A 73 -7.18 12.39 10.56
N ASP A 74 -7.44 12.94 11.75
CA ASP A 74 -7.45 14.37 12.05
C ASP A 74 -6.08 15.06 11.99
N GLY A 75 -4.98 14.29 11.94
CA GLY A 75 -3.60 14.81 11.95
C GLY A 75 -2.86 14.68 10.62
N LEU A 76 -3.50 14.15 9.56
CA LEU A 76 -2.95 14.26 8.22
C LEU A 76 -3.21 15.68 7.74
N PRO A 77 -2.19 16.50 7.41
CA PRO A 77 -2.45 17.69 6.63
C PRO A 77 -3.19 17.23 5.37
N LYS A 78 -4.45 17.64 5.23
CA LYS A 78 -5.14 17.58 3.95
C LYS A 78 -4.28 18.41 3.03
N ILE A 79 -3.50 17.76 2.16
CA ILE A 79 -2.79 18.45 1.10
C ILE A 79 -3.85 18.73 0.04
N LEU A 80 -4.60 19.80 0.31
CA LEU A 80 -5.28 20.66 -0.65
C LEU A 80 -4.81 22.07 -0.36
#